data_AF-S2Z411-F1
#
_entry.id   AF-S2Z411-F1
#
_cell.length_a   1.000
_cell.length_b   1.000
_cell.length_c   1.000
_cell.angle_alpha   90.00
_cell.angle_beta   90.00
_cell.angle_gamma   90.00
#
_symmetry.space_group_name_H-M   'P 1'
#
loop_
_entity.id
_entity.type
_entity.pdbx_description
1 polymer ?
#
loop_
_entity_poly.entity_id
_entity_poly.type
_entity_poly.pdbx_seq_one_letter_code
_entity_poly.pdbx_strand_id
1 'polypeptide(L)'
;MTDSLPPGGAVFGTDELNARWARAWRPEQVAERLDGVRAPWCVAAGWALDLFRGEQTRPHGDLEIAVPSTTSPEVRDRFPEYVWDAVGSGDRLGGWLECVHPGHPWAARLRA
;
A
#
# COMPACT_ATOMS: atom_id res chain seq x y z
N MET A 1 19.11 19.82 13.03
CA MET A 1 19.00 19.55 11.58
C MET A 1 17.70 20.17 11.14
N THR A 2 17.73 21.16 10.26
CA THR A 2 16.50 21.67 9.64
C THR A 2 16.07 20.63 8.62
N ASP A 3 15.13 19.75 9.02
CA ASP A 3 14.48 18.80 8.13
C ASP A 3 13.74 19.58 7.04
N SER A 4 14.48 19.87 5.99
CA SER A 4 13.94 20.48 4.79
C SER A 4 13.20 19.38 4.07
N LEU A 5 11.90 19.56 3.85
CA LEU A 5 11.09 18.60 3.13
C LEU A 5 11.71 18.31 1.76
N PRO A 6 11.65 17.05 1.28
CA PRO A 6 12.05 16.75 -0.08
C PRO A 6 11.24 17.61 -1.06
N PRO A 7 11.80 17.97 -2.23
CA PRO A 7 11.06 18.72 -3.25
C PRO A 7 9.71 18.06 -3.57
N GLY A 8 8.62 18.82 -3.45
CA GLY A 8 7.24 18.33 -3.64
C GLY A 8 6.57 17.75 -2.38
N GLY A 9 7.29 17.65 -1.25
CA GLY A 9 6.73 17.21 0.02
C GLY A 9 5.81 18.27 0.64
N ALA A 10 4.63 17.84 1.11
CA ALA A 10 3.70 18.65 1.90
C ALA A 10 3.65 18.16 3.35
N VAL A 11 3.62 19.09 4.31
CA VAL A 11 3.39 18.77 5.73
C VAL A 11 1.91 18.88 6.01
N PHE A 12 1.31 17.77 6.45
CA PHE A 12 -0.06 17.71 6.92
C PHE A 12 -0.09 17.71 8.44
N GLY A 13 -1.05 18.42 9.03
CA GLY A 13 -1.32 18.30 10.46
C GLY A 13 -1.89 16.91 10.79
N THR A 14 -1.73 16.47 12.04
CA THR A 14 -2.24 15.15 12.48
C THR A 14 -3.74 14.97 12.23
N ASP A 15 -4.54 16.01 12.50
CA ASP A 15 -6.00 15.95 12.28
C ASP A 15 -6.36 15.85 10.79
N GLU A 16 -5.60 16.51 9.93
CA GLU A 16 -5.78 16.43 8.48
C GLU A 16 -5.39 15.04 7.95
N LEU A 17 -4.28 14.48 8.45
CA LEU A 17 -3.88 13.11 8.16
C LEU A 17 -4.99 12.14 8.57
N ASN A 18 -5.47 12.25 9.81
CA ASN A 18 -6.55 11.40 10.30
C ASN A 18 -7.80 11.53 9.43
N ALA A 19 -8.21 12.74 9.03
CA ALA A 19 -9.37 12.94 8.18
C ALA A 19 -9.20 12.32 6.78
N ARG A 20 -8.02 12.45 6.17
CA ARG A 20 -7.71 11.89 4.84
C ARG A 20 -7.69 10.36 4.83
N TRP A 21 -7.16 9.75 5.89
CA TRP A 21 -7.05 8.28 6.02
C TRP A 21 -8.18 7.63 6.84
N ALA A 22 -9.13 8.41 7.38
CA ALA A 22 -10.23 7.88 8.19
C ALA A 22 -11.16 6.92 7.44
N ARG A 23 -11.13 6.95 6.10
CA ARG A 23 -12.08 6.22 5.25
C ARG A 23 -11.34 5.37 4.22
N ALA A 24 -10.78 4.27 4.71
CA ALA A 24 -10.26 3.21 3.86
C ALA A 24 -11.32 2.75 2.86
N TRP A 25 -10.90 2.48 1.63
CA TRP A 25 -11.79 1.87 0.66
C TRP A 25 -12.17 0.45 1.06
N ARG A 26 -13.37 0.04 0.66
CA ARG A 26 -13.83 -1.34 0.72
C ARG A 26 -13.58 -2.05 -0.62
N PRO A 27 -13.54 -3.40 -0.66
CA PRO A 27 -13.33 -4.16 -1.89
C PRO A 27 -14.28 -3.78 -3.04
N GLU A 28 -15.53 -3.46 -2.75
CA GLU A 28 -16.53 -3.10 -3.76
C GLU A 28 -16.21 -1.73 -4.40
N GLN A 29 -15.64 -0.81 -3.63
CA GLN A 29 -15.28 0.53 -4.11
C GLN A 29 -14.07 0.49 -5.05
N VAL A 30 -13.08 -0.36 -4.76
CA VAL A 30 -11.95 -0.53 -5.69
C VAL A 30 -12.38 -1.29 -6.95
N ALA A 31 -13.30 -2.24 -6.83
CA ALA A 31 -13.85 -2.95 -7.99
C ALA A 31 -14.57 -1.99 -8.94
N GLU A 32 -15.41 -1.09 -8.42
CA GLU A 32 -16.08 -0.05 -9.21
C GLU A 32 -15.06 0.91 -9.86
N ARG A 33 -14.04 1.32 -9.10
CA ARG A 33 -13.01 2.24 -9.61
C ARG A 33 -12.11 1.61 -10.65
N LEU A 34 -11.87 0.30 -10.58
CA LEU A 34 -11.08 -0.43 -11.57
C LEU A 34 -11.93 -1.02 -12.70
N ASP A 35 -13.21 -0.68 -12.79
CA ASP A 35 -14.03 -1.07 -13.93
C ASP A 35 -13.40 -0.59 -15.25
N GLY A 36 -13.36 -1.49 -16.23
CA GLY A 36 -12.70 -1.26 -17.52
C GLY A 36 -11.17 -1.45 -17.56
N VAL A 37 -10.50 -1.64 -16.41
CA VAL A 37 -9.07 -2.00 -16.39
C VAL A 37 -8.89 -3.44 -16.86
N ARG A 38 -7.99 -3.67 -17.82
CA ARG A 38 -7.71 -4.99 -18.39
C ARG A 38 -6.63 -5.75 -17.65
N ALA A 39 -5.71 -5.04 -16.99
CA ALA A 39 -4.72 -5.64 -16.10
C ALA A 39 -5.41 -6.57 -15.09
N PRO A 40 -4.98 -7.83 -14.95
CA PRO A 40 -5.49 -8.67 -13.89
C PRO A 40 -5.07 -8.09 -12.54
N TRP A 41 -5.96 -8.15 -11.56
CA TRP A 41 -5.73 -7.64 -10.22
C TRP A 41 -6.50 -8.47 -9.21
N CYS A 42 -6.08 -8.44 -7.95
CA CYS A 42 -6.84 -9.00 -6.84
C CYS A 42 -6.69 -8.15 -5.59
N VAL A 43 -7.64 -8.29 -4.67
CA VAL A 43 -7.53 -7.75 -3.31
C VAL A 43 -6.47 -8.56 -2.54
N ALA A 44 -5.66 -7.90 -1.74
CA ALA A 44 -4.56 -8.47 -0.98
C ALA A 44 -4.72 -8.29 0.54
N ALA A 45 -3.81 -8.91 1.30
CA ALA A 45 -3.69 -8.86 2.76
C ALA A 45 -5.00 -9.05 3.53
N GLY A 46 -5.32 -8.16 4.47
CA GLY A 46 -6.41 -8.34 5.43
C GLY A 46 -7.76 -8.55 4.77
N TRP A 47 -8.08 -7.77 3.74
CA TRP A 47 -9.33 -7.90 3.01
C TRP A 47 -9.42 -9.21 2.21
N ALA A 48 -8.32 -9.72 1.67
CA ALA A 48 -8.33 -10.99 0.95
C ALA A 48 -8.74 -12.17 1.86
N LEU A 49 -8.33 -12.13 3.13
CA LEU A 49 -8.70 -13.15 4.12
C LEU A 49 -10.20 -13.12 4.45
N ASP A 50 -10.76 -11.93 4.61
CA ASP A 50 -12.18 -11.74 4.90
C ASP A 50 -13.06 -12.10 3.69
N LEU A 51 -12.62 -11.75 2.47
CA LEU A 51 -13.28 -12.19 1.23
C LEU A 51 -13.27 -13.71 1.08
N PHE A 52 -12.15 -14.37 1.42
CA PHE A 52 -12.07 -15.83 1.40
C PHE A 52 -13.01 -16.48 2.43
N ARG A 53 -13.19 -15.85 3.60
CA ARG A 53 -14.11 -16.31 4.64
C ARG A 53 -15.58 -16.00 4.35
N GLY A 54 -15.84 -15.02 3.49
CA GLY A 54 -17.19 -14.53 3.19
C GLY A 54 -17.75 -13.57 4.26
N GLU A 55 -16.93 -13.14 5.23
CA GLU A 55 -17.33 -12.20 6.27
C GLU A 55 -16.17 -11.30 6.69
N GLN A 56 -16.50 -10.07 7.09
CA GLN A 56 -15.52 -9.15 7.65
C GLN A 56 -15.24 -9.52 9.11
N THR A 57 -13.98 -9.86 9.43
CA THR A 57 -13.61 -10.34 10.78
C THR A 57 -13.03 -9.25 11.67
N ARG A 58 -12.58 -8.13 11.09
CA ARG A 58 -12.13 -6.94 11.82
C ARG A 58 -12.29 -5.66 10.99
N PRO A 59 -12.25 -4.47 11.62
CA PRO A 59 -12.05 -3.23 10.88
C PRO A 59 -10.72 -3.25 10.11
N HIS A 60 -10.73 -2.77 8.87
CA HIS A 60 -9.53 -2.55 8.06
C HIS A 60 -9.30 -1.04 7.90
N GLY A 61 -8.07 -0.59 8.16
CA GLY A 61 -7.68 0.83 8.06
C GLY A 61 -7.16 1.21 6.68
N ASP A 62 -7.05 0.25 5.77
CA ASP A 62 -6.55 0.38 4.41
C ASP A 62 -7.21 -0.65 3.48
N LEU A 63 -6.83 -0.57 2.21
CA LEU A 63 -7.12 -1.54 1.17
C LEU A 63 -5.89 -1.74 0.32
N GLU A 64 -5.54 -2.99 0.07
CA GLU A 64 -4.41 -3.37 -0.76
C GLU A 64 -4.89 -4.15 -1.99
N ILE A 65 -4.28 -3.88 -3.13
CA ILE A 65 -4.45 -4.66 -4.35
C ILE A 65 -3.09 -5.15 -4.84
N ALA A 66 -3.07 -6.36 -5.39
CA ALA A 66 -1.92 -6.88 -6.13
C ALA A 66 -2.18 -6.76 -7.63
N VAL A 67 -1.18 -6.25 -8.34
CA VAL A 67 -1.20 -6.06 -9.80
C VAL A 67 0.13 -6.55 -10.37
N PRO A 68 0.17 -7.18 -11.55
CA PRO A 68 1.43 -7.47 -12.22
C PRO A 68 2.21 -6.18 -12.49
N SER A 69 3.52 -6.23 -12.25
CA SER A 69 4.39 -5.05 -12.43
C SER A 69 4.32 -4.49 -13.84
N THR A 70 4.27 -5.36 -14.85
CA THR A 70 4.21 -5.02 -16.27
C THR A 70 2.92 -4.30 -16.68
N THR A 71 1.82 -4.50 -15.94
CA THR A 71 0.51 -3.89 -16.23
C THR A 71 0.10 -2.84 -15.20
N SER A 72 0.93 -2.60 -14.18
CA SER A 72 0.69 -1.56 -13.17
C SER A 72 0.50 -0.14 -13.71
N PRO A 73 1.09 0.28 -14.86
CA PRO A 73 0.81 1.61 -15.41
C PRO A 73 -0.67 1.84 -15.72
N GLU A 74 -1.38 0.86 -16.29
CA GLU A 74 -2.82 0.98 -16.60
C GLU A 74 -3.66 1.25 -15.34
N VAL A 75 -3.29 0.60 -14.24
CA VAL A 75 -3.95 0.78 -12.94
C VAL A 75 -3.64 2.16 -12.38
N ARG A 76 -2.41 2.66 -12.53
CA ARG A 76 -2.03 4.00 -12.07
C ARG A 76 -2.73 5.11 -12.85
N ASP A 77 -2.84 4.94 -14.17
CA ASP A 77 -3.52 5.87 -15.08
C ASP A 77 -5.02 6.01 -14.74
N ARG A 78 -5.61 5.02 -14.06
CA ARG A 78 -7.00 5.08 -13.60
C ARG A 78 -7.24 6.08 -12.47
N PHE A 79 -6.17 6.53 -11.81
CA PHE A 79 -6.22 7.45 -10.69
C PHE A 79 -5.30 8.68 -10.87
N PRO A 80 -5.58 9.53 -11.88
CA PRO A 80 -4.79 10.74 -12.12
C PRO A 80 -4.90 11.76 -10.98
N GLU A 81 -5.90 11.64 -10.11
CA GLU A 81 -6.10 12.50 -8.94
C GLU A 81 -5.15 12.17 -7.77
N TYR A 82 -4.46 11.02 -7.80
CA TYR A 82 -3.57 10.59 -6.72
C TYR A 82 -2.09 10.72 -7.09
N VAL A 83 -1.29 11.01 -6.07
CA VAL A 83 0.17 10.92 -6.13
C VAL A 83 0.57 9.52 -5.70
N TRP A 84 1.46 8.89 -6.46
CA TRP A 84 1.94 7.55 -6.19
C TRP A 84 3.31 7.59 -5.51
N ASP A 85 3.36 7.14 -4.27
CA ASP A 85 4.62 6.89 -3.56
C ASP A 85 5.07 5.44 -3.80
N ALA A 86 6.31 5.27 -4.27
CA ALA A 86 6.91 3.97 -4.49
C ALA A 86 8.08 3.74 -3.54
N VAL A 87 8.01 2.67 -2.74
CA VAL A 87 9.10 2.27 -1.85
C VAL A 87 10.16 1.48 -2.65
N GLY A 88 10.90 2.16 -3.52
CA GLY A 88 12.11 1.64 -4.19
C GLY A 88 12.03 0.23 -4.79
N SER A 89 13.17 -0.42 -5.01
CA SER A 89 13.27 -1.78 -5.57
C SER A 89 12.92 -2.90 -4.58
N GLY A 90 12.45 -2.59 -3.36
CA GLY A 90 12.15 -3.62 -2.35
C GLY A 90 13.38 -4.33 -1.75
N ASP A 91 14.59 -4.05 -2.25
CA ASP A 91 15.85 -4.69 -1.82
C ASP A 91 16.27 -4.35 -0.39
N ARG A 92 15.49 -3.52 0.31
CA ARG A 92 15.81 -3.00 1.65
C ARG A 92 15.15 -3.76 2.79
N LEU A 93 14.31 -4.76 2.54
CA LEU A 93 13.61 -5.47 3.62
C LEU A 93 14.58 -6.02 4.68
N GLY A 94 15.70 -6.61 4.24
CA GLY A 94 16.75 -7.09 5.16
C GLY A 94 17.35 -5.98 6.02
N GLY A 95 17.68 -4.83 5.42
CA GLY A 95 18.21 -3.67 6.15
C GLY A 95 17.19 -3.01 7.09
N TRP A 96 15.92 -2.96 6.68
CA TRP A 96 14.84 -2.47 7.53
C TRP A 96 14.63 -3.38 8.75
N LEU A 97 14.53 -4.69 8.55
CA LEU A 97 14.37 -5.65 9.66
C LEU A 97 15.45 -5.49 10.73
N GLU A 98 16.70 -5.25 10.33
CA GLU A 98 17.77 -5.00 11.30
C GLU A 98 17.61 -3.69 12.07
N CYS A 99 17.12 -2.65 11.41
CA CYS A 99 16.92 -1.34 12.04
C CYS A 99 15.74 -1.34 13.00
N VAL A 100 14.58 -1.85 12.57
CA VAL A 100 13.35 -1.84 13.37
C VAL A 100 13.18 -3.05 14.28
N HIS A 101 13.83 -4.18 13.98
CA HIS A 101 13.71 -5.41 14.76
C HIS A 101 15.05 -6.19 14.83
N PRO A 102 16.08 -5.66 15.54
CA PRO A 102 17.39 -6.29 15.63
C PRO A 102 17.33 -7.76 16.03
N GLY A 103 18.08 -8.62 15.33
CA GLY A 103 18.12 -10.06 15.59
C GLY A 103 16.97 -10.88 14.97
N HIS A 104 16.10 -10.26 14.16
CA HIS A 104 14.99 -10.98 13.53
C HIS A 104 15.50 -12.09 12.58
N PRO A 105 15.00 -13.34 12.70
CA PRO A 105 15.55 -14.51 11.99
C PRO A 105 15.40 -14.45 10.46
N TRP A 106 14.58 -13.55 9.93
CA TRP A 106 14.44 -13.34 8.48
C TRP A 106 15.54 -12.45 7.89
N ALA A 107 16.21 -11.61 8.69
CA ALA A 107 17.28 -10.73 8.19
C ALA A 107 18.43 -11.55 7.59
N ALA A 108 18.79 -12.68 8.21
CA ALA A 108 19.79 -13.60 7.68
C ALA A 108 19.32 -14.36 6.42
N ARG A 109 18.02 -14.66 6.31
CA ARG A 109 17.44 -15.42 5.19
C ARG A 109 17.27 -14.60 3.91
N LEU A 110 17.04 -13.29 4.05
CA LEU A 110 16.85 -12.38 2.92
C LEU A 110 18.16 -11.89 2.29
N ARG A 111 19.31 -12.34 2.81
CA ARG A 111 20.67 -12.00 2.31
C ARG A 111 21.34 -13.12 1.51
N ALA A 112 20.75 -14.31 1.53
CA ALA A 112 21.22 -15.50 0.81
C ALA A 112 20.59 -15.56 -0.58
#